data_AF-A0A9X8UJ95-F1
#
_entry.id   AF-A0A9X8UJ95-F1
#
_cell.length_a   1.000
_cell.length_b   1.000
_cell.length_c   1.000
_cell.angle_alpha   90.00
_cell.angle_beta   90.00
_cell.angle_gamma   90.00
#
_symmetry.space_group_name_H-M   'P 1'
#
loop_
_entity.id
_entity.type
_entity.pdbx_description
1 polymer ?
#
loop_
_entity_poly.entity_id
_entity_poly.type
_entity_poly.pdbx_seq_one_letter_code
_entity_poly.pdbx_strand_id
1 'polypeptide(L)'
;MTQLELAEKMGVTDKAVSKWERDLSYPDINSLPKLADIFGVSVDQLMQIKLKDQTGPSRKGANAIIPLVFKAVSLAMGIAVMVLSILKAIDLYSGFFMLGLGLSCVGISLLSDKSKSD
;
A
#
# COMPACT_ATOMS: atom_id res chain seq x y z
N MET A 1 -23.85 -12.13 -24.67
CA MET A 1 -23.94 -10.95 -25.55
C MET A 1 -22.94 -11.15 -26.67
N THR A 2 -23.35 -11.03 -27.92
CA THR A 2 -22.45 -11.08 -29.08
C THR A 2 -21.89 -9.69 -29.39
N GLN A 3 -20.79 -9.59 -30.17
CA GLN A 3 -20.27 -8.28 -30.62
C GLN A 3 -21.30 -7.48 -31.42
N LEU A 4 -22.14 -8.17 -32.22
CA LEU A 4 -23.20 -7.53 -33.00
C LEU A 4 -24.30 -6.97 -32.10
N GLU A 5 -24.75 -7.75 -31.10
CA GLU A 5 -25.72 -7.27 -30.10
C GLU A 5 -25.19 -6.08 -29.30
N LEU A 6 -23.90 -6.08 -28.93
CA LEU A 6 -23.28 -4.97 -28.22
C LEU A 6 -23.18 -3.72 -29.11
N ALA A 7 -22.81 -3.91 -30.38
CA ALA A 7 -22.73 -2.83 -31.36
C ALA A 7 -24.08 -2.15 -31.58
N GLU A 8 -25.17 -2.93 -31.71
CA GLU A 8 -26.53 -2.42 -31.82
C GLU A 8 -26.94 -1.60 -30.58
N LYS A 9 -26.67 -2.10 -29.37
CA LYS A 9 -26.97 -1.38 -28.12
C LYS A 9 -26.15 -0.10 -27.94
N MET A 10 -24.92 -0.09 -28.44
CA MET A 10 -24.00 1.04 -28.33
C MET A 10 -24.17 2.05 -29.46
N GLY A 11 -24.91 1.72 -30.53
CA GLY A 11 -25.03 2.54 -31.73
C GLY A 11 -23.71 2.68 -32.50
N VAL A 12 -22.84 1.67 -32.41
CA VAL A 12 -21.54 1.62 -33.10
C VAL A 12 -21.49 0.42 -34.05
N THR A 13 -20.44 0.32 -34.86
CA THR A 13 -20.24 -0.84 -35.71
C THR A 13 -19.66 -2.02 -34.93
N ASP A 14 -20.01 -3.24 -35.31
CA ASP A 14 -19.39 -4.49 -34.85
C ASP A 14 -17.85 -4.44 -34.96
N LYS A 15 -17.34 -3.80 -36.03
CA LYS A 15 -15.92 -3.55 -36.23
C LYS A 15 -15.31 -2.63 -35.17
N ALA A 16 -16.04 -1.65 -34.67
CA ALA A 16 -15.56 -0.76 -33.60
C ALA A 16 -15.40 -1.55 -32.30
N VAL A 17 -16.42 -2.35 -31.93
CA VAL A 17 -16.36 -3.25 -30.77
C VAL A 17 -15.21 -4.25 -30.91
N SER A 18 -15.02 -4.84 -32.10
CA SER A 18 -13.90 -5.74 -32.39
C SER A 18 -12.53 -5.08 -32.26
N LYS A 19 -12.42 -3.78 -32.52
CA LYS A 19 -11.17 -3.04 -32.29
C LYS A 19 -10.97 -2.72 -30.81
N TRP A 20 -12.03 -2.43 -30.05
CA TRP A 20 -11.96 -2.23 -28.60
C TRP A 20 -11.49 -3.48 -27.88
N GLU A 21 -12.05 -4.64 -28.22
CA GLU A 21 -11.69 -5.92 -27.60
C GLU A 21 -10.29 -6.42 -27.96
N ARG A 22 -9.69 -5.88 -29.05
CA ARG A 22 -8.32 -6.21 -29.49
C ARG A 22 -7.30 -5.12 -29.18
N ASP A 23 -7.67 -4.15 -28.35
CA ASP A 23 -6.82 -3.01 -27.96
C ASP A 23 -6.30 -2.17 -29.14
N LEU A 24 -7.01 -2.19 -30.28
CA LEU A 24 -6.65 -1.44 -31.49
C LEU A 24 -7.24 -0.02 -31.50
N SER A 25 -8.25 0.23 -30.67
CA SER A 25 -8.85 1.54 -30.47
C SER A 25 -9.53 1.57 -29.11
N TYR A 26 -9.81 2.77 -28.59
CA TYR A 26 -10.53 2.94 -27.34
C TYR A 26 -11.97 3.41 -27.60
N PRO A 27 -12.93 3.00 -26.75
CA PRO A 27 -14.25 3.62 -26.71
C PRO A 27 -14.15 5.10 -26.35
N ASP A 28 -15.01 5.94 -26.93
CA ASP A 28 -15.10 7.37 -26.59
C ASP A 28 -15.54 7.56 -25.13
N ILE A 29 -15.17 8.68 -24.51
CA ILE A 29 -15.52 8.99 -23.11
C ILE A 29 -17.03 9.00 -22.87
N ASN A 30 -17.82 9.38 -23.88
CA ASN A 30 -19.28 9.37 -23.84
C ASN A 30 -19.88 7.95 -23.91
N SER A 31 -19.10 6.99 -24.41
CA SER A 31 -19.51 5.59 -24.55
C SER A 31 -19.20 4.76 -23.30
N LEU A 32 -18.26 5.19 -22.45
CA LEU A 32 -17.92 4.50 -21.20
C LEU A 32 -19.11 4.37 -20.23
N PRO A 33 -19.93 5.41 -19.96
CA PRO A 33 -21.11 5.27 -19.11
C PRO A 33 -22.13 4.27 -19.66
N LYS A 34 -22.40 4.32 -20.96
CA LYS A 34 -23.32 3.38 -21.62
C LYS A 34 -22.80 1.95 -21.54
N LEU A 35 -21.50 1.75 -21.72
CA LEU A 35 -20.87 0.45 -21.62
C LEU A 35 -20.98 -0.11 -20.19
N ALA A 36 -20.73 0.75 -19.19
CA ALA A 36 -20.89 0.43 -17.78
C ALA A 36 -22.34 0.04 -17.44
N ASP A 37 -23.33 0.79 -17.92
CA ASP A 37 -24.76 0.50 -17.75
C ASP A 37 -25.17 -0.84 -18.39
N ILE A 38 -24.69 -1.13 -19.60
CA ILE A 38 -24.99 -2.38 -20.33
C ILE A 38 -24.42 -3.59 -19.59
N PHE A 39 -23.23 -3.46 -18.99
CA PHE A 39 -22.58 -4.52 -18.22
C PHE A 39 -22.96 -4.54 -16.73
N GLY A 40 -23.72 -3.55 -16.25
CA GLY A 40 -24.11 -3.43 -14.84
C GLY A 40 -22.96 -3.20 -13.88
N VAL A 41 -21.87 -2.59 -14.37
CA VAL A 41 -20.68 -2.24 -13.58
C VAL A 41 -20.57 -0.72 -13.44
N SER A 42 -19.77 -0.24 -12.51
CA SER A 42 -19.44 1.19 -12.47
C SER A 42 -18.42 1.55 -13.56
N VAL A 43 -18.45 2.79 -14.03
CA VAL A 43 -17.45 3.31 -14.98
C VAL A 43 -16.03 3.18 -14.42
N ASP A 44 -15.87 3.35 -13.11
CA ASP A 44 -14.60 3.11 -12.41
C ASP A 44 -14.13 1.66 -12.59
N GLN A 45 -14.99 0.67 -12.32
CA GLN A 45 -14.68 -0.76 -12.53
C GLN A 45 -14.36 -1.11 -13.99
N LEU A 46 -14.94 -0.40 -14.96
CA LEU A 46 -14.65 -0.59 -16.38
C LEU A 46 -13.26 -0.04 -16.76
N MET A 47 -12.86 1.08 -16.18
CA MET A 47 -11.56 1.72 -16.39
C MET A 47 -10.44 1.15 -15.51
N GLN A 48 -10.79 0.38 -14.48
CA GLN A 48 -9.85 -0.39 -13.71
C GLN A 48 -9.18 -1.43 -14.62
N ILE A 49 -8.06 -1.02 -15.24
CA ILE A 49 -6.94 -1.93 -15.49
C ILE A 49 -6.75 -2.66 -14.16
N LYS A 50 -6.51 -3.98 -14.15
CA LYS A 50 -6.21 -4.72 -12.92
C LYS A 50 -4.90 -4.24 -12.26
N LEU A 51 -4.78 -2.98 -11.88
CA LEU A 51 -4.36 -2.61 -10.55
C LEU A 51 -5.32 -3.35 -9.64
N LYS A 52 -4.94 -4.60 -9.36
CA LYS A 52 -5.49 -5.43 -8.31
C LYS A 52 -5.63 -4.50 -7.11
N ASP A 53 -6.82 -3.94 -6.93
CA ASP A 53 -7.06 -3.00 -5.86
C ASP A 53 -6.71 -3.78 -4.62
N GLN A 54 -5.69 -3.29 -3.96
CA GLN A 54 -5.31 -3.76 -2.67
C GLN A 54 -6.33 -3.19 -1.69
N THR A 55 -7.56 -3.66 -1.79
CA THR A 55 -8.26 -4.10 -0.60
C THR A 55 -7.35 -5.19 -0.01
N GLY A 56 -6.47 -4.79 0.90
CA GLY A 56 -5.35 -5.61 1.35
C GLY A 56 -5.76 -6.94 2.00
N PRO A 57 -4.81 -7.79 2.43
CA PRO A 57 -3.36 -7.68 2.33
C PRO A 57 -2.77 -8.84 1.50
N SER A 58 -2.20 -8.56 0.32
CA SER A 58 -1.46 -9.56 -0.46
C SER A 58 0.06 -9.39 -0.29
N ARG A 59 0.52 -9.38 0.97
CA ARG A 59 1.90 -9.67 1.44
C ARG A 59 1.86 -10.14 2.90
N LYS A 60 0.91 -11.03 3.26
CA LYS A 60 0.65 -11.44 4.67
C LYS A 60 1.82 -12.16 5.35
N GLY A 61 2.78 -12.73 4.62
CA GLY A 61 3.91 -13.46 5.23
C GLY A 61 4.91 -12.53 5.91
N ALA A 62 5.67 -11.76 5.13
CA ALA A 62 6.77 -10.95 5.67
C ALA A 62 6.28 -9.67 6.36
N ASN A 63 5.28 -8.97 5.80
CA ASN A 63 4.84 -7.66 6.30
C ASN A 63 3.98 -7.77 7.57
N ALA A 64 3.47 -8.96 7.91
CA ALA A 64 2.78 -9.20 9.18
C ALA A 64 3.75 -9.60 10.31
N ILE A 65 4.89 -10.23 9.96
CA ILE A 65 5.89 -10.64 10.95
C ILE A 65 6.66 -9.43 11.49
N ILE A 66 6.99 -8.45 10.62
CA ILE A 66 7.72 -7.23 11.02
C ILE A 66 7.03 -6.50 12.20
N PRO A 67 5.74 -6.10 12.14
CA PRO A 67 5.09 -5.41 13.26
C PRO A 67 4.93 -6.31 14.50
N LEU A 68 4.79 -7.62 14.33
CA LEU A 68 4.70 -8.59 15.44
C LEU A 68 6.03 -8.67 16.21
N VAL A 69 7.15 -8.75 15.49
CA VAL A 69 8.50 -8.79 16.07
C VAL A 69 8.80 -7.46 16.77
N PHE A 70 8.47 -6.31 16.17
CA PHE A 70 8.64 -5.01 16.82
C PHE A 70 7.82 -4.87 18.12
N LYS A 71 6.57 -5.37 18.16
CA LYS A 71 5.77 -5.41 19.40
C LYS A 71 6.37 -6.34 20.45
N ALA A 72 6.87 -7.51 20.06
CA ALA A 72 7.49 -8.45 20.98
C ALA A 72 8.79 -7.90 21.58
N VAL A 73 9.65 -7.30 20.74
CA VAL A 73 10.94 -6.73 21.16
C VAL A 73 10.74 -5.52 22.08
N SER A 74 9.81 -4.61 21.75
CA SER A 74 9.53 -3.44 22.61
C SER A 74 8.98 -3.84 23.99
N LEU A 75 8.08 -4.82 24.03
CA LEU A 75 7.54 -5.35 25.29
C LEU A 75 8.65 -6.01 26.12
N ALA A 76 9.48 -6.86 25.51
CA ALA A 76 10.58 -7.54 26.18
C ALA A 76 11.63 -6.55 26.71
N MET A 77 11.98 -5.53 25.94
CA MET A 77 12.93 -4.48 26.35
C MET A 77 12.39 -3.70 27.56
N GLY A 78 11.10 -3.34 27.55
CA GLY A 78 10.47 -2.64 28.68
C GLY A 78 10.48 -3.49 29.96
N ILE A 79 10.12 -4.76 29.86
CA ILE A 79 10.14 -5.70 30.99
C ILE A 79 11.57 -5.88 31.51
N ALA A 80 12.55 -6.05 30.63
CA ALA A 80 13.96 -6.19 31.01
C ALA A 80 14.47 -4.95 31.76
N VAL A 81 14.18 -3.74 31.26
CA VAL A 81 14.57 -2.49 31.93
C VAL A 81 13.88 -2.34 33.29
N MET A 82 12.59 -2.70 33.39
CA MET A 82 11.85 -2.65 34.66
C MET A 82 12.41 -3.64 35.69
N VAL A 83 12.74 -4.87 35.28
CA VAL A 83 13.33 -5.89 36.17
C VAL A 83 14.73 -5.47 36.61
N LEU A 84 15.57 -4.95 35.70
CA LEU A 84 16.91 -4.47 36.03
C LEU A 84 16.89 -3.24 36.94
N SER A 85 15.85 -2.40 36.82
CA SER A 85 15.62 -1.26 37.73
C SER A 85 15.27 -1.72 39.14
N ILE A 86 14.41 -2.74 39.29
CA ILE A 86 14.01 -3.28 40.61
C ILE A 86 15.17 -4.02 41.28
N LEU A 87 16.00 -4.72 40.51
CA LEU A 87 17.16 -5.45 41.02
C LEU A 87 18.32 -4.54 41.49
N LYS A 88 18.19 -3.21 41.39
CA LYS A 88 19.21 -2.22 41.79
C LYS A 88 20.61 -2.50 41.20
N ALA A 89 20.66 -3.26 40.11
CA ALA A 89 21.90 -3.69 39.44
C ALA A 89 22.32 -2.71 38.32
N ILE A 90 21.51 -1.69 38.04
CA ILE A 90 21.83 -0.59 37.13
C ILE A 90 21.85 0.71 37.93
N ASP A 91 23.02 1.31 38.01
CA ASP A 91 23.19 2.68 38.48
C ASP A 91 22.44 3.61 37.50
N LEU A 92 21.54 4.47 37.99
CA LEU A 92 20.70 5.34 37.15
C LEU A 92 21.53 6.15 36.13
N TYR A 93 22.80 6.42 36.45
CA TYR A 93 23.77 7.08 35.57
C TYR A 93 24.07 6.30 34.29
N SER A 94 24.25 4.98 34.37
CA SER A 94 24.58 4.14 33.21
C SER A 94 23.39 4.02 32.26
N GLY A 95 22.17 3.94 32.81
CA GLY A 95 20.94 3.91 32.03
C GLY A 95 20.66 5.21 31.28
N PHE A 96 20.89 6.36 31.94
CA PHE A 96 20.73 7.67 31.31
C PHE A 96 21.77 7.89 30.19
N PHE A 97 23.00 7.44 30.38
CA PHE A 97 24.05 7.54 29.36
C PHE A 97 23.73 6.71 28.11
N MET A 98 23.14 5.52 28.29
CA MET A 98 22.77 4.64 27.18
C MET A 98 21.59 5.19 26.34
N LEU A 99 20.60 5.80 27.00
CA LEU A 99 19.52 6.53 26.32
C LEU A 99 20.04 7.80 25.63
N GLY A 100 20.99 8.51 26.25
CA GLY A 100 21.64 9.69 25.68
C GLY A 100 22.42 9.38 24.39
N LEU A 101 23.20 8.30 24.37
CA LEU A 101 23.88 7.86 23.15
C LEU A 101 22.88 7.48 22.05
N GLY A 102 21.79 6.80 22.40
CA GLY A 102 20.72 6.49 21.45
C GLY A 102 20.14 7.72 20.77
N LEU A 103 19.81 8.77 21.54
CA LEU A 103 19.30 10.03 20.99
C LEU A 103 20.32 10.77 20.12
N SER A 104 21.61 10.75 20.49
CA SER A 104 22.66 11.38 19.68
C SER A 104 22.84 10.70 18.31
N CYS A 105 22.77 9.36 18.25
CA CYS A 105 22.83 8.63 16.99
C CYS A 105 21.64 8.94 16.07
N VAL A 106 20.43 9.01 16.63
CA VAL A 106 19.22 9.38 15.86
C VAL A 106 19.31 10.82 15.35
N GLY A 107 19.79 11.75 16.17
CA GLY A 107 19.99 13.14 15.77
C GLY A 107 20.97 13.29 14.60
N ILE A 108 22.11 12.58 14.64
CA ILE A 108 23.10 12.57 13.55
C ILE A 108 22.49 11.96 12.28
N SER A 109 21.70 10.88 12.41
CA SER A 109 21.06 10.26 11.25
C SER A 109 20.04 11.19 10.57
N LEU A 110 19.28 11.98 11.34
CA LEU A 110 18.34 12.95 10.80
C LEU A 110 19.04 14.13 10.11
N LEU A 111 20.17 14.60 10.66
CA LEU A 111 21.01 15.61 10.02
C LEU A 111 21.66 15.09 8.73
N SER A 112 22.10 13.84 8.73
CA SER A 112 22.68 13.20 7.54
C SER A 112 21.67 13.03 6.40
N ASP A 113 20.39 12.82 6.71
CA ASP A 113 19.34 12.67 5.69
C ASP A 113 18.99 14.02 5.05
N LYS A 114 18.99 15.09 5.85
CA LYS A 114 18.76 16.46 5.35
C LYS A 114 19.87 16.95 4.40
N SER A 115 21.12 16.55 4.63
CA SER A 115 22.25 16.91 3.74
C SER A 115 22.22 16.22 2.37
N LYS A 116 21.42 15.17 2.18
CA LYS A 116 21.29 14.46 0.88
C LYS A 116 20.18 14.99 -0.01
N SER A 117 19.39 15.93 0.49
CA SER A 117 18.23 16.52 -0.21
C SER A 117 18.51 17.90 -0.82
N ASP A 118 19.70 18.47 -0.62
CA ASP A 118 20.21 19.68 -1.29
C ASP A 118 21.31 19.30 -2.28
#